data_AF-A0A4X2LNG3-F1
#
_entry.id   AF-A0A4X2LNG3-F1
#
_cell.length_a   1.000
_cell.length_b   1.000
_cell.length_c   1.000
_cell.angle_alpha   90.00
_cell.angle_beta   90.00
_cell.angle_gamma   90.00
#
_symmetry.space_group_name_H-M   'P 1'
#
loop_
_entity.id
_entity.type
_entity.pdbx_description
1 polymer ?
#
loop_
_entity_poly.entity_id
_entity_poly.type
_entity_poly.pdbx_seq_one_letter_code
_entity_poly.pdbx_strand_id
1 'polypeptide(L)'
;MWKATILWVLLTLEPSEGLFRSLYRNVRVCNPSHRDPGQPLFLTPYIKSGKIQEGKQLSLVGPFPGANVKSYSGYLTVNETYNSNLFFWFFPAQENPNDAPVVLWLQGGPGGSSMFGLFVEHGPYVVNKNLTVRARDFPWTAKFSMLYIDNPTGTGFSFTDDARGFAASEDDVARDLYSALTQFFQLFPEYRKNDFYATGESYAGKYVPAIAYYIHLLNPTAKVKINLKGVAIGDGFSDPETIIGGYPGFLYHIGLLDEKQKKYFQKQCAETIKYIKQEKWRKAFEIFDNLMNGDLTSYPSYFQNSTGCSYYFNFLQCQEPEEEKYFGDFLSLPEVRRAIHVGNLTFHDGSEVEKHMWADWFKSVKPWLAEIMNNYRDSQSWELQSGGCDMTPSSQDPKDPKPKSLGKSSASSPVPTLFILGSIPCGDTVTATEDPGRKFLVTEILDPVQWSTIRNR
;
A
#
# COMPACT_ATOMS: atom_id res chain seq x y z
N MET A 1 -11.60 -51.48 -43.82
CA MET A 1 -12.43 -51.19 -42.64
C MET A 1 -11.53 -50.91 -41.47
N TRP A 2 -11.59 -49.67 -40.98
CA TRP A 2 -11.32 -49.24 -39.61
C TRP A 2 -9.90 -49.36 -38.99
N LYS A 3 -9.46 -48.17 -38.52
CA LYS A 3 -8.52 -47.86 -37.41
C LYS A 3 -7.03 -47.72 -37.75
N ALA A 4 -6.61 -46.49 -38.01
CA ALA A 4 -5.33 -45.93 -37.55
C ALA A 4 -5.28 -44.40 -37.77
N THR A 5 -6.03 -43.64 -36.97
CA THR A 5 -5.85 -42.17 -36.90
C THR A 5 -6.28 -41.62 -35.54
N ILE A 6 -5.69 -42.12 -34.44
CA ILE A 6 -5.72 -41.43 -33.15
C ILE A 6 -4.43 -41.75 -32.40
N LEU A 7 -3.39 -40.94 -32.60
CA LEU A 7 -2.33 -40.74 -31.62
C LEU A 7 -1.60 -39.44 -31.98
N TRP A 8 -1.84 -38.40 -31.18
CA TRP A 8 -1.05 -37.18 -30.93
C TRP A 8 -1.94 -36.00 -30.49
N VAL A 9 -2.89 -36.26 -29.59
CA VAL A 9 -3.51 -35.23 -28.74
C VAL A 9 -3.59 -35.82 -27.34
N LEU A 10 -2.48 -35.80 -26.61
CA LEU A 10 -2.42 -36.08 -25.17
C LEU A 10 -1.01 -35.70 -24.69
N LEU A 11 -0.76 -34.39 -24.52
CA LEU A 11 0.27 -33.81 -23.63
C LEU A 11 0.21 -32.27 -23.64
N THR A 12 -0.97 -31.72 -23.34
CA THR A 12 -1.10 -30.38 -22.72
C THR A 12 -2.30 -30.44 -21.79
N LEU A 13 -2.20 -31.27 -20.75
CA LEU A 13 -2.96 -30.98 -19.53
C LEU A 13 -2.17 -29.89 -18.83
N GLU A 14 -2.51 -28.63 -19.15
CA GLU A 14 -2.20 -27.51 -18.27
C GLU A 14 -2.72 -27.88 -16.87
N PRO A 15 -1.94 -27.65 -15.80
CA PRO A 15 -2.47 -27.77 -14.46
C PRO A 15 -3.65 -26.80 -14.37
N SER A 16 -4.81 -27.32 -13.99
CA SER A 16 -6.03 -26.56 -13.71
C SER A 16 -5.69 -25.22 -13.05
N GLU A 17 -6.04 -24.11 -13.71
CA GLU A 17 -5.93 -22.78 -13.13
C GLU A 17 -6.67 -22.76 -11.79
N GLY A 18 -5.91 -22.70 -10.69
CA GLY A 18 -6.45 -22.32 -9.41
C GLY A 18 -7.07 -20.94 -9.57
N LEU A 19 -8.29 -20.77 -9.06
CA LEU A 19 -8.97 -19.48 -9.06
C LEU A 19 -8.24 -18.58 -8.05
N PHE A 20 -7.22 -17.85 -8.48
CA PHE A 20 -6.56 -16.83 -7.67
C PHE A 20 -7.63 -15.93 -7.05
N ARG A 21 -7.72 -15.93 -5.72
CA ARG A 21 -8.59 -15.03 -4.98
C ARG A 21 -7.75 -13.85 -4.54
N SER A 22 -8.01 -12.68 -5.13
CA SER A 22 -7.40 -11.46 -4.61
C SER A 22 -7.82 -11.23 -3.15
N LEU A 23 -6.87 -10.74 -2.36
CA LEU A 23 -7.08 -10.24 -0.99
C LEU A 23 -8.15 -9.16 -0.95
N TYR A 24 -8.23 -8.34 -2.01
CA TYR A 24 -9.26 -7.33 -2.16
C TYR A 24 -10.35 -7.91 -3.05
N ARG A 25 -11.55 -8.15 -2.51
CA ARG A 25 -12.64 -8.75 -3.30
C ARG A 25 -13.14 -7.77 -4.37
N ASN A 26 -13.43 -8.32 -5.56
CA ASN A 26 -14.14 -7.64 -6.64
C ASN A 26 -15.38 -6.88 -6.15
N VAL A 27 -15.35 -5.56 -6.31
CA VAL A 27 -16.57 -4.76 -6.40
C VAL A 27 -17.10 -4.93 -7.82
N ARG A 28 -17.87 -5.99 -8.06
CA ARG A 28 -18.62 -6.10 -9.31
C ARG A 28 -19.65 -4.98 -9.36
N VAL A 29 -19.56 -4.16 -10.40
CA VAL A 29 -20.55 -3.14 -10.73
C VAL A 29 -21.93 -3.81 -10.76
N CYS A 30 -22.78 -3.42 -9.80
CA CYS A 30 -24.20 -3.68 -9.89
C CYS A 30 -24.72 -3.13 -11.22
N ASN A 31 -25.55 -3.93 -11.90
CA ASN A 31 -26.30 -3.55 -13.10
C ASN A 31 -26.76 -2.09 -13.04
N PRO A 32 -26.75 -1.36 -14.18
CA PRO A 32 -26.84 0.08 -14.20
C PRO A 32 -28.09 0.53 -13.45
N SER A 33 -27.88 1.25 -12.34
CA SER A 33 -28.87 2.24 -11.96
C SER A 33 -29.07 3.15 -13.19
N HIS A 34 -30.30 3.59 -13.46
CA HIS A 34 -30.59 4.51 -14.58
C HIS A 34 -29.84 5.86 -14.51
N ARG A 35 -28.98 6.08 -13.51
CA ARG A 35 -28.20 7.30 -13.32
C ARG A 35 -26.84 7.19 -14.00
N ASP A 36 -26.52 8.20 -14.80
CA ASP A 36 -25.26 8.33 -15.56
C ASP A 36 -24.03 8.49 -14.64
N PRO A 37 -23.03 7.60 -14.65
CA PRO A 37 -21.82 7.74 -13.86
C PRO A 37 -20.82 8.77 -14.43
N GLY A 38 -21.16 9.47 -15.52
CA GLY A 38 -20.29 10.43 -16.19
C GLY A 38 -19.25 9.76 -17.09
N GLN A 39 -18.28 10.55 -17.55
CA GLN A 39 -17.18 10.09 -18.39
C GLN A 39 -15.85 10.09 -17.61
N PRO A 40 -14.94 9.15 -17.88
CA PRO A 40 -13.62 9.18 -17.29
C PRO A 40 -12.80 10.38 -17.78
N LEU A 41 -12.05 11.02 -16.87
CA LEU A 41 -11.21 12.18 -17.20
C LEU A 41 -9.74 11.79 -17.35
N PHE A 42 -9.22 11.87 -18.58
CA PHE A 42 -7.80 11.69 -18.87
C PHE A 42 -7.08 13.04 -18.90
N LEU A 43 -6.07 13.19 -18.04
CA LEU A 43 -5.39 14.48 -17.81
C LEU A 43 -4.13 14.63 -18.67
N THR A 44 -3.52 13.53 -19.12
CA THR A 44 -2.31 13.54 -19.96
C THR A 44 -2.45 14.40 -21.23
N PRO A 45 -3.58 14.40 -21.98
CA PRO A 45 -3.75 15.30 -23.12
C PRO A 45 -3.66 16.80 -22.77
N TYR A 46 -4.18 17.21 -21.62
CA TYR A 46 -4.11 18.59 -21.13
C TYR A 46 -2.69 18.96 -20.72
N ILE A 47 -1.98 18.03 -20.08
CA ILE A 47 -0.58 18.20 -19.71
C ILE A 47 0.30 18.37 -20.95
N LYS A 48 0.17 17.47 -21.94
CA LYS A 48 0.93 17.51 -23.20
C LYS A 48 0.68 18.76 -24.04
N SER A 49 -0.55 19.28 -24.02
CA SER A 49 -0.93 20.50 -24.74
C SER A 49 -0.66 21.79 -23.96
N GLY A 50 -0.11 21.72 -22.74
CA GLY A 50 0.18 22.89 -21.90
C GLY A 50 -1.07 23.54 -21.28
N LYS A 51 -2.25 22.90 -21.38
CA LYS A 51 -3.53 23.37 -20.84
C LYS A 51 -3.69 23.02 -19.36
N ILE A 52 -2.67 23.35 -18.56
CA ILE A 52 -2.54 22.92 -17.15
C ILE A 52 -3.71 23.41 -16.29
N GLN A 53 -4.10 24.69 -16.41
CA GLN A 53 -5.19 25.24 -15.61
C GLN A 53 -6.54 24.61 -15.95
N GLU A 54 -6.78 24.29 -17.22
CA GLU A 54 -7.99 23.59 -17.67
C GLU A 54 -8.04 22.17 -17.10
N GLY A 55 -6.97 21.39 -17.25
CA GLY A 55 -6.87 20.05 -16.68
C GLY A 55 -7.06 20.04 -15.17
N LYS A 56 -6.46 20.99 -14.44
CA LYS A 56 -6.61 21.12 -12.99
C LYS A 56 -8.02 21.52 -12.56
N GLN A 57 -8.69 22.36 -13.35
CA GLN A 57 -10.08 22.73 -13.06
C GLN A 57 -11.05 21.56 -13.31
N LEU A 58 -10.81 20.79 -14.37
CA LEU A 58 -11.61 19.61 -14.71
C LEU A 58 -11.44 18.48 -13.69
N SER A 59 -10.24 18.33 -13.10
CA SER A 59 -9.98 17.28 -12.11
C SER A 59 -10.62 17.54 -10.74
N LEU A 60 -11.20 18.71 -10.50
CA LEU A 60 -11.83 19.04 -9.22
C LEU A 60 -12.97 18.05 -8.91
N VAL A 61 -12.89 17.39 -7.76
CA VAL A 61 -13.85 16.36 -7.34
C VAL A 61 -15.16 17.00 -6.87
N GLY A 62 -16.26 16.42 -7.33
CA GLY A 62 -17.62 16.82 -6.95
C GLY A 62 -17.97 16.46 -5.49
N PRO A 63 -19.07 17.01 -4.95
CA PRO A 63 -19.45 16.74 -3.57
C PRO A 63 -20.01 15.33 -3.36
N PHE A 64 -19.80 14.77 -2.18
CA PHE A 64 -20.40 13.54 -1.68
C PHE A 64 -21.52 13.82 -0.67
N PRO A 65 -22.44 12.87 -0.46
CA PRO A 65 -23.37 12.90 0.66
C PRO A 65 -22.62 12.84 2.01
N GLY A 66 -22.81 13.86 2.85
CA GLY A 66 -22.28 13.92 4.22
C GLY A 66 -21.13 14.92 4.39
N ALA A 67 -19.90 14.54 4.02
CA ALA A 67 -18.70 15.37 4.15
C ALA A 67 -18.07 15.67 2.78
N ASN A 68 -17.49 16.87 2.66
CA ASN A 68 -16.87 17.36 1.42
C ASN A 68 -15.50 17.97 1.71
N VAL A 69 -14.44 17.32 1.22
CA VAL A 69 -13.06 17.77 1.30
C VAL A 69 -12.57 18.04 -0.13
N LYS A 70 -12.05 19.25 -0.33
CA LYS A 70 -11.50 19.69 -1.62
C LYS A 70 -10.42 18.69 -2.07
N SER A 71 -10.59 18.16 -3.28
CA SER A 71 -9.69 17.17 -3.84
C SER A 71 -9.76 17.17 -5.36
N TYR A 72 -8.81 16.47 -5.98
CA TYR A 72 -8.66 16.38 -7.42
C TYR A 72 -8.42 14.93 -7.83
N SER A 73 -9.04 14.46 -8.90
CA SER A 73 -8.86 13.09 -9.40
C SER A 73 -8.90 13.02 -10.91
N GLY A 74 -8.43 11.89 -11.43
CA GLY A 74 -8.45 11.57 -12.86
C GLY A 74 -7.36 10.59 -13.23
N TYR A 75 -7.18 10.38 -14.53
CA TYR A 75 -6.25 9.42 -15.08
C TYR A 75 -5.00 10.07 -15.66
N LEU A 76 -3.86 9.45 -15.39
CA LEU A 76 -2.58 9.76 -16.01
C LEU A 76 -2.16 8.57 -16.87
N THR A 77 -2.06 8.78 -18.17
CA THR A 77 -1.59 7.77 -19.13
C THR A 77 -0.09 7.60 -18.96
N VAL A 78 0.33 6.42 -18.50
CA VAL A 78 1.74 6.08 -18.22
C VAL A 78 2.39 5.32 -19.36
N ASN A 79 1.60 4.62 -20.18
CA ASN A 79 2.04 3.96 -21.40
C ASN A 79 0.97 4.07 -22.50
N GLU A 80 1.24 4.84 -23.55
CA GLU A 80 0.29 5.06 -24.65
C GLU A 80 0.15 3.84 -25.58
N THR A 81 1.19 3.00 -25.67
CA THR A 81 1.18 1.81 -26.54
C THR A 81 0.15 0.78 -26.10
N TYR A 82 -0.05 0.64 -24.79
CA TYR A 82 -0.98 -0.32 -24.18
C TYR A 82 -2.21 0.34 -23.55
N ASN A 83 -2.38 1.64 -23.78
CA ASN A 83 -3.40 2.46 -23.10
C ASN A 83 -3.40 2.23 -21.57
N SER A 84 -2.22 2.21 -20.97
CA SER A 84 -2.07 2.04 -19.53
C SER A 84 -2.27 3.38 -18.82
N ASN A 85 -3.23 3.40 -17.90
CA ASN A 85 -3.65 4.60 -17.19
C ASN A 85 -3.68 4.34 -15.68
N LEU A 86 -3.00 5.20 -14.91
CA LEU A 86 -3.08 5.19 -13.46
C LEU A 86 -4.10 6.23 -12.98
N PHE A 87 -5.03 5.81 -12.14
CA PHE A 87 -5.94 6.68 -11.41
C PHE A 87 -5.24 7.26 -10.19
N PHE A 88 -5.39 8.57 -9.98
CA PHE A 88 -4.96 9.23 -8.76
C PHE A 88 -6.10 10.00 -8.11
N TRP A 89 -5.97 10.20 -6.79
CA TRP A 89 -6.80 11.11 -6.03
C TRP A 89 -5.95 11.91 -5.06
N PHE A 90 -5.91 13.23 -5.28
CA PHE A 90 -5.08 14.18 -4.56
C PHE A 90 -5.91 15.09 -3.64
N PHE A 91 -5.46 15.24 -2.39
CA PHE A 91 -6.06 16.08 -1.36
C PHE A 91 -5.01 17.09 -0.88
N PRO A 92 -5.14 18.38 -1.19
CA PRO A 92 -4.34 19.41 -0.54
C PRO A 92 -4.48 19.36 0.99
N ALA A 93 -3.39 19.66 1.71
CA ALA A 93 -3.44 19.77 3.16
C ALA A 93 -4.49 20.80 3.60
N GLN A 94 -5.21 20.52 4.69
CA GLN A 94 -6.18 21.45 5.27
C GLN A 94 -5.47 22.61 5.98
N GLU A 95 -4.34 22.31 6.62
CA GLU A 95 -3.47 23.27 7.28
C GLU A 95 -2.27 23.60 6.37
N ASN A 96 -2.01 24.89 6.16
CA ASN A 96 -0.86 25.39 5.38
C ASN A 96 -0.65 24.70 4.00
N PRO A 97 -1.69 24.58 3.15
CA PRO A 97 -1.64 23.80 1.89
C PRO A 97 -0.50 24.17 0.93
N ASN A 98 0.00 25.40 0.97
CA ASN A 98 1.02 25.88 0.04
C ASN A 98 2.43 25.38 0.37
N ASP A 99 2.69 25.04 1.64
CA ASP A 99 4.02 24.64 2.13
C ASP A 99 4.02 23.25 2.78
N ALA A 100 2.85 22.66 3.00
CA ALA A 100 2.71 21.29 3.51
C ALA A 100 3.40 20.26 2.58
N PRO A 101 4.07 19.23 3.14
CA PRO A 101 4.64 18.16 2.34
C PRO A 101 3.60 17.46 1.46
N VAL A 102 4.03 16.98 0.29
CA VAL A 102 3.27 16.05 -0.53
C VAL A 102 3.64 14.64 -0.13
N VAL A 103 2.65 13.84 0.22
CA VAL A 103 2.84 12.45 0.66
C VAL A 103 2.11 11.54 -0.33
N LEU A 104 2.87 10.73 -1.05
CA LEU A 104 2.33 9.64 -1.87
C LEU A 104 1.98 8.48 -0.95
N TRP A 105 0.75 7.97 -1.04
CA TRP A 105 0.33 6.71 -0.41
C TRP A 105 0.11 5.63 -1.46
N LEU A 106 0.72 4.47 -1.23
CA LEU A 106 0.58 3.26 -2.04
C LEU A 106 0.10 2.11 -1.15
N GLN A 107 -1.07 1.58 -1.45
CA GLN A 107 -1.49 0.30 -0.88
C GLN A 107 -0.71 -0.86 -1.53
N GLY A 108 -0.53 -1.95 -0.79
CA GLY A 108 0.19 -3.14 -1.20
C GLY A 108 -0.65 -4.12 -2.01
N GLY A 109 -0.77 -5.36 -1.51
CA GLY A 109 -1.37 -6.48 -2.24
C GLY A 109 -0.33 -7.51 -2.66
N PRO A 110 0.25 -7.45 -3.87
CA PRO A 110 0.18 -6.42 -4.92
C PRO A 110 -1.20 -6.33 -5.56
N GLY A 111 -1.59 -5.14 -6.05
CA GLY A 111 -2.89 -4.92 -6.68
C GLY A 111 -3.99 -4.39 -5.77
N GLY A 112 -3.65 -4.06 -4.52
CA GLY A 112 -4.57 -3.42 -3.58
C GLY A 112 -4.80 -1.96 -3.91
N SER A 113 -6.07 -1.54 -3.94
CA SER A 113 -6.40 -0.15 -4.24
C SER A 113 -6.00 0.79 -3.09
N SER A 114 -5.35 1.90 -3.42
CA SER A 114 -5.02 2.97 -2.47
C SER A 114 -6.26 3.71 -1.95
N MET A 115 -7.45 3.42 -2.51
CA MET A 115 -8.72 3.85 -1.95
C MET A 115 -8.98 3.20 -0.59
N PHE A 116 -8.38 2.04 -0.30
CA PHE A 116 -8.41 1.45 1.05
C PHE A 116 -7.80 2.42 2.06
N GLY A 117 -6.57 2.89 1.85
CA GLY A 117 -5.94 3.87 2.77
C GLY A 117 -6.68 5.20 2.87
N LEU A 118 -7.35 5.62 1.79
CA LEU A 118 -8.19 6.80 1.77
C LEU A 118 -9.43 6.66 2.66
N PHE A 119 -10.19 5.57 2.53
CA PHE A 119 -11.50 5.42 3.18
C PHE A 119 -11.48 4.63 4.49
N VAL A 120 -10.54 3.71 4.66
CA VAL A 120 -10.45 2.80 5.81
C VAL A 120 -9.47 3.35 6.83
N GLU A 121 -8.28 3.77 6.38
CA GLU A 121 -7.15 3.97 7.29
C GLU A 121 -6.99 5.41 7.77
N HIS A 122 -6.50 6.31 6.92
CA HIS A 122 -5.99 7.62 7.35
C HIS A 122 -6.38 8.79 6.45
N GLY A 123 -7.13 8.53 5.37
CA GLY A 123 -7.68 9.59 4.53
C GLY A 123 -8.81 10.38 5.21
N PRO A 124 -9.34 11.40 4.52
CA PRO A 124 -10.24 12.39 5.12
C PRO A 124 -11.64 11.85 5.45
N TYR A 125 -11.99 10.68 4.92
CA TYR A 125 -13.34 10.14 4.99
C TYR A 125 -13.39 8.83 5.77
N VAL A 126 -14.55 8.59 6.39
CA VAL A 126 -15.00 7.27 6.81
C VAL A 126 -16.33 7.01 6.10
N VAL A 127 -16.47 5.85 5.48
CA VAL A 127 -17.72 5.43 4.81
C VAL A 127 -18.64 4.80 5.85
N ASN A 128 -19.87 5.31 5.94
CA ASN A 128 -20.90 4.77 6.82
C ASN A 128 -21.65 3.62 6.13
N LYS A 129 -22.29 2.75 6.91
CA LYS A 129 -23.12 1.63 6.40
C LYS A 129 -24.24 2.06 5.44
N ASN A 130 -24.70 3.31 5.52
CA ASN A 130 -25.71 3.87 4.62
C ASN A 130 -25.12 4.48 3.33
N LEU A 131 -23.85 4.21 3.03
CA LEU A 131 -23.09 4.70 1.87
C LEU A 131 -23.04 6.23 1.76
N THR A 132 -22.97 6.91 2.91
CA THR A 132 -22.58 8.31 3.03
C THR A 132 -21.19 8.41 3.64
N VAL A 133 -20.52 9.55 3.51
CA VAL A 133 -19.21 9.78 4.13
C VAL A 133 -19.30 10.76 5.29
N ARG A 134 -18.50 10.53 6.33
CA ARG A 134 -18.23 11.51 7.39
C ARG A 134 -16.75 11.84 7.44
N ALA A 135 -16.40 12.98 8.03
CA ALA A 135 -15.01 13.33 8.27
C ALA A 135 -14.37 12.34 9.26
N ARG A 136 -13.10 11.99 9.02
CA ARG A 136 -12.24 11.31 9.99
C ARG A 136 -11.69 12.34 11.00
N ASP A 137 -11.53 11.93 12.26
CA ASP A 137 -11.11 12.85 13.33
C ASP A 137 -9.62 13.23 13.22
N PHE A 138 -8.77 12.30 12.77
CA PHE A 138 -7.33 12.49 12.63
C PHE A 138 -6.84 12.10 11.22
N PRO A 139 -7.28 12.81 10.17
CA PRO A 139 -6.87 12.47 8.82
C PRO A 139 -5.47 13.00 8.55
N TRP A 140 -4.65 12.27 7.80
CA TRP A 140 -3.34 12.76 7.37
C TRP A 140 -3.45 14.03 6.50
N THR A 141 -4.58 14.18 5.79
CA THR A 141 -4.89 15.40 5.02
C THR A 141 -5.00 16.66 5.88
N ALA A 142 -5.05 16.56 7.21
CA ALA A 142 -4.96 17.73 8.07
C ALA A 142 -3.64 18.47 7.84
N LYS A 143 -2.52 17.75 7.83
CA LYS A 143 -1.15 18.31 7.78
C LYS A 143 -0.40 18.07 6.48
N PHE A 144 -0.81 17.08 5.69
CA PHE A 144 -0.11 16.67 4.48
C PHE A 144 -1.01 16.80 3.25
N SER A 145 -0.40 17.14 2.12
CA SER A 145 -1.06 17.07 0.83
C SER A 145 -0.97 15.63 0.32
N MET A 146 -2.02 14.86 0.52
CA MET A 146 -2.04 13.41 0.27
C MET A 146 -2.32 13.09 -1.19
N LEU A 147 -1.48 12.27 -1.80
CA LEU A 147 -1.65 11.72 -3.14
C LEU A 147 -1.85 10.21 -3.05
N TYR A 148 -3.05 9.74 -3.33
CA TYR A 148 -3.35 8.30 -3.44
C TYR A 148 -3.28 7.90 -4.91
N ILE A 149 -2.56 6.81 -5.23
CA ILE A 149 -2.51 6.27 -6.59
C ILE A 149 -2.88 4.80 -6.54
N ASP A 150 -3.85 4.39 -7.35
CA ASP A 150 -4.11 2.97 -7.58
C ASP A 150 -2.98 2.39 -8.45
N ASN A 151 -2.14 1.55 -7.85
CA ASN A 151 -0.89 1.08 -8.45
C ASN A 151 -0.72 -0.42 -8.24
N PRO A 152 -0.21 -1.16 -9.24
CA PRO A 152 0.06 -0.79 -10.64
C PRO A 152 -1.20 -0.81 -11.52
N THR A 153 -1.06 -0.73 -12.85
CA THR A 153 -2.16 -0.94 -13.81
C THR A 153 -2.88 -2.26 -13.53
N GLY A 154 -4.22 -2.26 -13.50
CA GLY A 154 -5.02 -3.41 -13.05
C GLY A 154 -5.45 -3.37 -11.57
N THR A 155 -5.10 -2.30 -10.86
CA THR A 155 -5.46 -2.05 -9.45
C THR A 155 -6.58 -1.03 -9.38
N GLY A 156 -7.65 -1.29 -8.62
CA GLY A 156 -8.71 -0.31 -8.41
C GLY A 156 -9.21 0.30 -9.73
N PHE A 157 -9.18 1.62 -9.87
CA PHE A 157 -9.59 2.26 -11.11
C PHE A 157 -8.52 2.27 -12.23
N SER A 158 -7.27 1.95 -11.92
CA SER A 158 -6.17 1.92 -12.88
C SER A 158 -6.26 0.71 -13.80
N PHE A 159 -6.06 0.91 -15.11
CA PHE A 159 -6.29 -0.13 -16.11
C PHE A 159 -5.30 -0.05 -17.27
N THR A 160 -5.29 -1.12 -18.07
CA THR A 160 -4.63 -1.20 -19.37
C THR A 160 -5.52 -2.03 -20.31
N ASP A 161 -5.43 -1.79 -21.62
CA ASP A 161 -6.20 -2.54 -22.62
C ASP A 161 -5.42 -3.75 -23.17
N ASP A 162 -4.16 -3.94 -22.77
CA ASP A 162 -3.28 -5.01 -23.25
C ASP A 162 -2.57 -5.68 -22.08
N ALA A 163 -2.48 -7.02 -22.11
CA ALA A 163 -1.80 -7.79 -21.06
C ALA A 163 -0.32 -7.39 -20.88
N ARG A 164 0.34 -6.88 -21.93
CA ARG A 164 1.72 -6.37 -21.86
C ARG A 164 1.83 -5.04 -21.13
N GLY A 165 0.72 -4.40 -20.80
CA GLY A 165 0.65 -3.18 -20.01
C GLY A 165 0.57 -3.43 -18.49
N PHE A 166 0.46 -4.68 -18.03
CA PHE A 166 0.62 -5.04 -16.62
C PHE A 166 2.10 -5.03 -16.23
N ALA A 167 2.40 -4.55 -15.02
CA ALA A 167 3.73 -4.65 -14.45
C ALA A 167 4.09 -6.12 -14.16
N ALA A 168 5.33 -6.51 -14.45
CA ALA A 168 5.87 -7.84 -14.13
C ALA A 168 7.09 -7.79 -13.20
N SER A 169 7.48 -6.58 -12.79
CA SER A 169 8.64 -6.32 -11.92
C SER A 169 8.49 -4.97 -11.22
N GLU A 170 9.25 -4.78 -10.14
CA GLU A 170 9.30 -3.48 -9.46
C GLU A 170 9.93 -2.37 -10.32
N ASP A 171 10.75 -2.72 -11.32
CA ASP A 171 11.23 -1.76 -12.33
C ASP A 171 10.08 -1.22 -13.19
N ASP A 172 9.14 -2.08 -13.60
CA ASP A 172 7.94 -1.67 -14.35
C ASP A 172 7.05 -0.75 -13.50
N VAL A 173 6.83 -1.15 -12.24
CA VAL A 173 6.06 -0.37 -11.26
C VAL A 173 6.68 1.01 -11.07
N ALA A 174 7.99 1.07 -10.80
CA ALA A 174 8.70 2.32 -10.55
C ALA A 174 8.71 3.23 -11.79
N ARG A 175 8.88 2.67 -13.00
CA ARG A 175 8.80 3.44 -14.25
C ARG A 175 7.44 4.09 -14.42
N ASP A 176 6.36 3.34 -14.24
CA ASP A 176 5.01 3.82 -14.48
C ASP A 176 4.57 4.83 -13.40
N LEU A 177 4.90 4.56 -12.13
CA LEU A 177 4.72 5.52 -11.03
C LEU A 177 5.52 6.80 -11.26
N TYR A 178 6.78 6.71 -11.71
CA TYR A 178 7.61 7.89 -11.98
C TYR A 178 7.02 8.75 -13.11
N SER A 179 6.47 8.10 -14.14
CA SER A 179 5.71 8.78 -15.20
C SER A 179 4.49 9.51 -14.64
N ALA A 180 3.70 8.85 -13.79
CA ALA A 180 2.54 9.46 -13.14
C ALA A 180 2.93 10.63 -12.23
N LEU A 181 3.95 10.48 -11.38
CA LEU A 181 4.44 11.55 -10.50
C LEU A 181 4.97 12.74 -11.29
N THR A 182 5.71 12.50 -12.37
CA THR A 182 6.19 13.57 -13.25
C THR A 182 5.02 14.35 -13.84
N GLN A 183 3.99 13.66 -14.32
CA GLN A 183 2.78 14.28 -14.85
C GLN A 183 1.98 15.01 -13.76
N PHE A 184 1.87 14.43 -12.56
CA PHE A 184 1.24 15.07 -11.40
C PHE A 184 1.91 16.41 -11.08
N PHE A 185 3.24 16.46 -10.97
CA PHE A 185 3.96 17.71 -10.75
C PHE A 185 3.97 18.66 -11.95
N GLN A 186 3.64 18.19 -13.16
CA GLN A 186 3.34 19.06 -14.30
C GLN A 186 1.96 19.71 -14.18
N LEU A 187 0.97 18.95 -13.71
CA LEU A 187 -0.41 19.40 -13.51
C LEU A 187 -0.57 20.33 -12.29
N PHE A 188 0.21 20.07 -11.23
CA PHE A 188 0.22 20.80 -9.97
C PHE A 188 1.61 21.42 -9.70
N PRO A 189 2.08 22.35 -10.56
CA PRO A 189 3.44 22.87 -10.50
C PRO A 189 3.78 23.58 -9.18
N GLU A 190 2.79 24.12 -8.48
CA GLU A 190 2.97 24.81 -7.21
C GLU A 190 3.50 23.89 -6.09
N TYR A 191 3.33 22.57 -6.21
CA TYR A 191 3.80 21.60 -5.22
C TYR A 191 5.23 21.09 -5.48
N ARG A 192 5.88 21.46 -6.59
CA ARG A 192 7.24 20.96 -6.93
C ARG A 192 8.31 21.33 -5.91
N LYS A 193 8.12 22.47 -5.23
CA LYS A 193 9.05 22.95 -4.20
C LYS A 193 8.83 22.24 -2.85
N ASN A 194 7.67 21.63 -2.66
CA ASN A 194 7.29 21.03 -1.38
C ASN A 194 8.10 19.77 -1.14
N ASP A 195 8.29 19.42 0.12
CA ASP A 195 8.93 18.15 0.46
C ASP A 195 8.05 17.00 0.00
N PHE A 196 8.66 15.99 -0.61
CA PHE A 196 7.96 14.82 -1.12
C PHE A 196 8.40 13.57 -0.35
N TYR A 197 7.42 12.79 0.09
CA TYR A 197 7.63 11.50 0.74
C TYR A 197 6.87 10.41 -0.02
N ALA A 198 7.56 9.31 -0.30
CA ALA A 198 6.92 8.09 -0.80
C ALA A 198 6.56 7.20 0.40
N THR A 199 5.28 6.85 0.52
CA THR A 199 4.78 6.07 1.65
C THR A 199 3.83 4.97 1.19
N GLY A 200 3.69 3.94 2.01
CA GLY A 200 2.78 2.84 1.72
C GLY A 200 2.94 1.70 2.72
N GLU A 201 2.15 0.66 2.51
CA GLU A 201 2.15 -0.50 3.41
C GLU A 201 2.11 -1.87 2.70
N SER A 202 2.36 -2.93 3.46
CA SER A 202 2.29 -4.31 2.97
C SER A 202 3.24 -4.52 1.78
N TYR A 203 2.75 -5.01 0.64
CA TYR A 203 3.56 -5.14 -0.58
C TYR A 203 4.17 -3.82 -1.08
N ALA A 204 3.65 -2.65 -0.65
CA ALA A 204 4.30 -1.38 -0.93
C ALA A 204 5.65 -1.20 -0.22
N GLY A 205 6.03 -2.10 0.69
CA GLY A 205 7.42 -2.27 1.12
C GLY A 205 8.38 -2.58 -0.03
N LYS A 206 7.88 -2.95 -1.21
CA LYS A 206 8.64 -3.03 -2.47
C LYS A 206 8.43 -1.79 -3.34
N TYR A 207 7.18 -1.37 -3.53
CA TYR A 207 6.84 -0.22 -4.37
C TYR A 207 7.55 1.06 -3.91
N VAL A 208 7.56 1.32 -2.60
CA VAL A 208 8.12 2.54 -2.02
C VAL A 208 9.63 2.63 -2.21
N PRO A 209 10.46 1.61 -1.88
CA PRO A 209 11.86 1.60 -2.25
C PRO A 209 12.10 1.72 -3.75
N ALA A 210 11.29 1.04 -4.57
CA ALA A 210 11.43 1.06 -6.02
C ALA A 210 11.25 2.47 -6.60
N ILE A 211 10.15 3.15 -6.25
CA ILE A 211 9.89 4.51 -6.74
C ILE A 211 10.87 5.53 -6.16
N ALA A 212 11.24 5.41 -4.88
CA ALA A 212 12.24 6.29 -4.28
C ALA A 212 13.60 6.16 -4.97
N TYR A 213 14.03 4.92 -5.26
CA TYR A 213 15.25 4.63 -5.99
C TYR A 213 15.23 5.18 -7.42
N TYR A 214 14.14 4.99 -8.15
CA TYR A 214 13.95 5.58 -9.49
C TYR A 214 14.04 7.11 -9.46
N ILE A 215 13.37 7.76 -8.51
CA ILE A 215 13.44 9.22 -8.32
C ILE A 215 14.89 9.64 -8.05
N HIS A 216 15.58 8.95 -7.13
CA HIS A 216 16.97 9.23 -6.78
C HIS A 216 17.89 9.18 -8.01
N LEU A 217 17.77 8.13 -8.83
CA LEU A 217 18.58 7.95 -10.04
C LEU A 217 18.31 8.99 -11.13
N LEU A 218 17.03 9.34 -11.34
CA LEU A 218 16.63 10.17 -12.48
C LEU A 218 16.63 11.67 -12.16
N ASN A 219 16.44 12.06 -10.90
CA ASN A 219 16.41 13.46 -10.47
C ASN A 219 17.59 14.34 -10.93
N PRO A 220 18.86 13.85 -10.94
CA PRO A 220 20.00 14.66 -11.38
C PRO A 220 19.86 15.22 -12.79
N THR A 221 19.23 14.47 -13.71
CA THR A 221 19.05 14.84 -15.12
C THR A 221 17.60 15.17 -15.49
N ALA A 222 16.65 15.00 -14.56
CA ALA A 222 15.23 15.24 -14.81
C ALA A 222 14.89 16.72 -15.07
N LYS A 223 14.01 16.95 -16.04
CA LYS A 223 13.42 18.28 -16.32
C LYS A 223 12.44 18.71 -15.22
N VAL A 224 11.66 17.76 -14.72
CA VAL A 224 10.77 17.94 -13.57
C VAL A 224 11.39 17.15 -12.43
N LYS A 225 11.99 17.88 -11.49
CA LYS A 225 12.61 17.26 -10.30
C LYS A 225 11.55 17.03 -9.23
N ILE A 226 11.63 15.90 -8.56
CA ILE A 226 10.79 15.57 -7.41
C ILE A 226 11.65 15.76 -6.16
N ASN A 227 11.23 16.66 -5.25
CA ASN A 227 11.97 16.98 -4.03
C ASN A 227 11.80 15.87 -2.95
N LEU A 228 12.26 14.66 -3.28
CA LEU A 228 12.22 13.51 -2.38
C LEU A 228 13.03 13.80 -1.11
N LYS A 229 12.39 13.65 0.05
CA LYS A 229 13.00 13.83 1.38
C LYS A 229 13.14 12.56 2.17
N GLY A 230 12.29 11.57 1.90
CA GLY A 230 12.30 10.33 2.66
C GLY A 230 11.22 9.36 2.22
N VAL A 231 11.16 8.25 2.95
CA VAL A 231 10.20 7.18 2.74
C VAL A 231 9.63 6.72 4.09
N ALA A 232 8.38 6.27 4.09
CA ALA A 232 7.78 5.58 5.24
C ALA A 232 7.11 4.29 4.77
N ILE A 233 7.37 3.19 5.45
CA ILE A 233 6.86 1.87 5.07
C ILE A 233 6.22 1.26 6.32
N GLY A 234 4.90 1.11 6.29
CA GLY A 234 4.15 0.39 7.33
C GLY A 234 4.08 -1.08 6.98
N ASP A 235 4.41 -1.98 7.92
CA ASP A 235 4.13 -3.42 7.79
C ASP A 235 4.59 -4.01 6.43
N GLY A 236 5.76 -3.56 5.97
CA GLY A 236 6.23 -3.80 4.60
C GLY A 236 6.49 -5.27 4.30
N PHE A 237 6.70 -5.61 3.02
CA PHE A 237 7.24 -6.91 2.62
C PHE A 237 8.50 -6.71 1.75
N SER A 238 9.59 -6.25 2.37
CA SER A 238 10.75 -5.67 1.65
C SER A 238 11.89 -6.66 1.37
N ASP A 239 12.16 -7.58 2.31
CA ASP A 239 13.26 -8.57 2.23
C ASP A 239 12.76 -9.99 2.57
N PRO A 240 12.13 -10.68 1.60
CA PRO A 240 11.35 -11.89 1.87
C PRO A 240 12.11 -13.00 2.59
N GLU A 241 13.40 -13.18 2.31
CA GLU A 241 14.22 -14.19 3.01
C GLU A 241 14.25 -13.95 4.53
N THR A 242 14.51 -12.71 4.95
CA THR A 242 14.61 -12.34 6.37
C THR A 242 13.25 -12.46 7.04
N ILE A 243 12.20 -11.97 6.38
CA ILE A 243 10.83 -11.90 6.92
C ILE A 243 10.26 -13.31 7.12
N ILE A 244 10.39 -14.16 6.10
CA ILE A 244 9.84 -15.52 6.13
C ILE A 244 10.48 -16.37 7.22
N GLY A 245 11.77 -16.14 7.51
CA GLY A 245 12.49 -16.80 8.58
C GLY A 245 11.95 -16.47 9.98
N GLY A 246 11.28 -15.32 10.15
CA GLY A 246 10.75 -14.84 11.42
C GLY A 246 9.40 -15.44 11.82
N TYR A 247 8.51 -15.75 10.86
CA TYR A 247 7.14 -16.20 11.12
C TYR A 247 7.01 -17.33 12.16
N PRO A 248 7.77 -18.44 12.08
CA PRO A 248 7.57 -19.55 13.00
C PRO A 248 7.87 -19.18 14.45
N GLY A 249 8.87 -18.32 14.67
CA GLY A 249 9.23 -17.83 16.00
C GLY A 249 8.14 -16.90 16.53
N PHE A 250 7.76 -15.90 15.73
CA PHE A 250 6.74 -14.92 16.09
C PHE A 250 5.41 -15.58 16.46
N LEU A 251 4.83 -16.36 15.54
CA LEU A 251 3.50 -16.98 15.73
C LEU A 251 3.46 -17.93 16.93
N TYR A 252 4.58 -18.60 17.25
CA TYR A 252 4.71 -19.41 18.47
C TYR A 252 4.75 -18.55 19.74
N HIS A 253 5.54 -17.47 19.74
CA HIS A 253 5.69 -16.62 20.94
C HIS A 253 4.40 -15.89 21.31
N ILE A 254 3.54 -15.56 20.33
CA ILE A 254 2.22 -14.97 20.58
C ILE A 254 1.12 -16.02 20.85
N GLY A 255 1.47 -17.31 20.89
CA GLY A 255 0.54 -18.39 21.24
C GLY A 255 -0.41 -18.84 20.14
N LEU A 256 -0.21 -18.40 18.88
CA LEU A 256 -1.01 -18.85 17.73
C LEU A 256 -0.61 -20.25 17.24
N LEU A 257 0.62 -20.70 17.54
CA LEU A 257 1.11 -22.03 17.17
C LEU A 257 1.61 -22.79 18.39
N ASP A 258 1.32 -24.10 18.43
CA ASP A 258 1.97 -25.05 19.33
C ASP A 258 3.37 -25.46 18.82
N GLU A 259 4.08 -26.29 19.58
CA GLU A 259 5.42 -26.75 19.20
C GLU A 259 5.46 -27.58 17.90
N LYS A 260 4.40 -28.36 17.61
CA LYS A 260 4.34 -29.20 16.40
C LYS A 260 4.07 -28.33 15.18
N GLN A 261 3.13 -27.40 15.28
CA GLN A 261 2.80 -26.42 14.27
C GLN A 261 4.00 -25.52 13.97
N LYS A 262 4.69 -25.03 15.01
CA LYS A 262 5.95 -24.28 14.86
C LYS A 262 6.99 -25.06 14.04
N LYS A 263 7.23 -26.35 14.36
CA LYS A 263 8.19 -27.19 13.62
C LYS A 263 7.79 -27.35 12.16
N TYR A 264 6.50 -27.48 11.87
CA TYR A 264 6.00 -27.53 10.49
C TYR A 264 6.24 -26.21 9.76
N PHE A 265 5.86 -25.07 10.38
CA PHE A 265 6.13 -23.72 9.86
C PHE A 265 7.62 -23.51 9.57
N GLN A 266 8.51 -23.86 10.51
CA GLN A 266 9.96 -23.76 10.33
C GLN A 266 10.44 -24.53 9.09
N LYS A 267 9.91 -25.73 8.86
CA LYS A 267 10.26 -26.54 7.68
C LYS A 267 9.77 -25.89 6.39
N GLN A 268 8.53 -25.40 6.35
CA GLN A 268 7.99 -24.75 5.15
C GLN A 268 8.73 -23.44 4.84
N CYS A 269 8.93 -22.58 5.84
CA CYS A 269 9.70 -21.35 5.70
C CYS A 269 11.12 -21.61 5.19
N ALA A 270 11.82 -22.63 5.73
CA ALA A 270 13.16 -22.99 5.27
C ALA A 270 13.18 -23.49 3.80
N GLU A 271 12.17 -24.27 3.39
CA GLU A 271 12.04 -24.73 2.00
C GLU A 271 11.69 -23.56 1.06
N THR A 272 10.81 -22.64 1.47
CA THR A 272 10.53 -21.39 0.75
C THR A 272 11.83 -20.60 0.54
N ILE A 273 12.58 -20.31 1.61
CA ILE A 273 13.87 -19.58 1.54
C ILE A 273 14.87 -20.28 0.61
N LYS A 274 14.95 -21.61 0.66
CA LYS A 274 15.80 -22.37 -0.26
C LYS A 274 15.40 -22.16 -1.72
N TYR A 275 14.11 -22.10 -2.04
CA TYR A 275 13.66 -21.81 -3.41
C TYR A 275 13.86 -20.35 -3.82
N ILE A 276 13.73 -19.41 -2.88
CA ILE A 276 14.11 -17.99 -3.09
C ILE A 276 15.57 -17.90 -3.50
N LYS A 277 16.48 -18.56 -2.77
CA LYS A 277 17.93 -18.58 -3.09
C LYS A 277 18.27 -19.24 -4.42
N GLN A 278 17.39 -20.10 -4.92
CA GLN A 278 17.53 -20.75 -6.23
C GLN A 278 16.82 -19.98 -7.35
N GLU A 279 16.25 -18.81 -7.05
CA GLU A 279 15.45 -18.00 -7.96
C GLU A 279 14.22 -18.76 -8.54
N LYS A 280 13.75 -19.77 -7.80
CA LYS A 280 12.57 -20.56 -8.15
C LYS A 280 11.32 -19.92 -7.54
N TRP A 281 11.02 -18.70 -7.95
CA TRP A 281 9.98 -17.83 -7.38
C TRP A 281 8.61 -18.51 -7.30
N ARG A 282 8.21 -19.23 -8.35
CA ARG A 282 6.92 -19.93 -8.41
C ARG A 282 6.77 -20.95 -7.28
N LYS A 283 7.81 -21.75 -7.08
CA LYS A 283 7.81 -22.79 -6.04
C LYS A 283 7.83 -22.18 -4.65
N ALA A 284 8.56 -21.08 -4.46
CA ALA A 284 8.53 -20.33 -3.20
C ALA A 284 7.12 -19.81 -2.91
N PHE A 285 6.45 -19.24 -3.92
CA PHE A 285 5.07 -18.75 -3.82
C PHE A 285 4.08 -19.85 -3.49
N GLU A 286 4.08 -20.95 -4.24
CA GLU A 286 3.18 -22.08 -4.00
C GLU A 286 3.31 -22.64 -2.57
N ILE A 287 4.52 -22.70 -2.01
CA ILE A 287 4.72 -23.18 -0.62
C ILE A 287 4.21 -22.16 0.38
N PHE A 288 4.56 -20.88 0.20
CA PHE A 288 4.17 -19.82 1.13
C PHE A 288 2.66 -19.57 1.11
N ASP A 289 2.04 -19.60 -0.06
CA ASP A 289 0.60 -19.48 -0.25
C ASP A 289 -0.15 -20.56 0.55
N ASN A 290 0.23 -21.83 0.38
CA ASN A 290 -0.36 -22.94 1.14
C ASN A 290 -0.15 -22.80 2.66
N LEU A 291 0.93 -22.15 3.08
CA LEU A 291 1.24 -21.93 4.49
C LEU A 291 0.39 -20.82 5.10
N MET A 292 0.26 -19.69 4.40
CA MET A 292 -0.27 -18.43 4.93
C MET A 292 -1.60 -18.00 4.30
N ASN A 293 -1.65 -17.79 2.98
CA ASN A 293 -2.77 -17.11 2.33
C ASN A 293 -3.87 -18.08 1.89
N GLY A 294 -3.53 -19.07 1.06
CA GLY A 294 -4.46 -20.03 0.49
C GLY A 294 -5.16 -19.53 -0.79
N ASP A 295 -4.51 -18.63 -1.54
CA ASP A 295 -5.05 -17.95 -2.72
C ASP A 295 -5.09 -18.87 -3.95
N LEU A 296 -4.15 -19.81 -4.08
CA LEU A 296 -4.06 -20.75 -5.20
C LEU A 296 -4.97 -21.96 -5.06
N THR A 297 -5.48 -22.22 -3.86
CA THR A 297 -6.20 -23.45 -3.56
C THR A 297 -7.64 -23.20 -3.15
N SER A 298 -8.49 -24.22 -3.31
CA SER A 298 -9.87 -24.15 -2.81
C SER A 298 -9.96 -24.48 -1.31
N TYR A 299 -8.83 -24.69 -0.62
CA TYR A 299 -8.77 -25.11 0.77
C TYR A 299 -8.16 -24.01 1.64
N PRO A 300 -8.55 -23.93 2.93
CA PRO A 300 -7.89 -23.04 3.90
C PRO A 300 -6.38 -23.27 3.95
N SER A 301 -5.62 -22.19 4.14
CA SER A 301 -4.18 -22.28 4.39
C SER A 301 -3.88 -23.06 5.67
N TYR A 302 -2.64 -23.53 5.81
CA TYR A 302 -2.21 -24.18 7.05
C TYR A 302 -2.36 -23.25 8.26
N PHE A 303 -2.09 -21.95 8.11
CA PHE A 303 -2.35 -20.93 9.13
C PHE A 303 -3.81 -20.95 9.55
N GLN A 304 -4.75 -20.78 8.61
CA GLN A 304 -6.18 -20.73 8.93
C GLN A 304 -6.66 -22.02 9.60
N ASN A 305 -6.21 -23.18 9.12
CA ASN A 305 -6.59 -24.47 9.71
C ASN A 305 -6.00 -24.68 11.11
N SER A 306 -4.84 -24.06 11.39
CA SER A 306 -4.16 -24.18 12.69
C SER A 306 -4.71 -23.21 13.74
N THR A 307 -5.07 -21.99 13.32
CA THR A 307 -5.49 -20.91 14.22
C THR A 307 -7.00 -20.75 14.29
N GLY A 308 -7.72 -21.23 13.28
CA GLY A 308 -9.15 -20.93 13.08
C GLY A 308 -9.41 -19.51 12.57
N CYS A 309 -8.36 -18.72 12.29
CA CYS A 309 -8.46 -17.32 11.90
C CYS A 309 -8.18 -17.17 10.41
N SER A 310 -9.11 -16.55 9.68
CA SER A 310 -8.97 -16.25 8.25
C SER A 310 -8.36 -14.88 7.98
N TYR A 311 -8.31 -14.03 9.00
CA TYR A 311 -7.73 -12.69 8.94
C TYR A 311 -6.37 -12.72 9.64
N TYR A 312 -5.30 -12.76 8.85
CA TYR A 312 -3.92 -12.82 9.36
C TYR A 312 -3.29 -11.44 9.57
N PHE A 313 -3.99 -10.37 9.19
CA PHE A 313 -3.52 -8.99 9.34
C PHE A 313 -3.61 -8.49 10.79
N ASN A 314 -4.55 -8.99 11.59
CA ASN A 314 -4.66 -8.62 13.00
C ASN A 314 -4.97 -9.86 13.84
N PHE A 315 -4.01 -10.34 14.64
CA PHE A 315 -4.20 -11.55 15.46
C PHE A 315 -5.20 -11.39 16.61
N LEU A 316 -5.65 -10.17 16.93
CA LEU A 316 -6.76 -9.93 17.87
C LEU A 316 -8.14 -10.11 17.20
N GLN A 317 -8.19 -10.20 15.87
CA GLN A 317 -9.43 -10.32 15.10
C GLN A 317 -9.32 -11.46 14.08
N CYS A 318 -10.08 -12.53 14.27
CA CYS A 318 -9.99 -13.68 13.36
C CYS A 318 -10.78 -13.50 12.04
N GLN A 319 -11.57 -12.43 11.94
CA GLN A 319 -12.37 -12.07 10.78
C GLN A 319 -12.16 -10.61 10.43
N GLU A 320 -12.12 -10.33 9.13
CA GLU A 320 -12.05 -8.98 8.57
C GLU A 320 -13.30 -8.16 8.98
N PRO A 321 -13.12 -6.94 9.51
CA PRO A 321 -14.22 -6.06 9.87
C PRO A 321 -15.19 -5.79 8.70
N GLU A 322 -16.48 -5.68 8.99
CA GLU A 322 -17.51 -5.44 7.96
C GLU A 322 -17.34 -4.05 7.34
N GLU A 323 -16.91 -3.08 8.14
CA GLU A 323 -16.79 -1.68 7.77
C GLU A 323 -15.72 -1.43 6.71
N GLU A 324 -14.68 -2.27 6.65
CA GLU A 324 -13.62 -2.21 5.63
C GLU A 324 -14.16 -2.47 4.23
N LYS A 325 -15.37 -3.00 4.08
CA LYS A 325 -15.98 -3.31 2.77
C LYS A 325 -16.85 -2.18 2.23
N TYR A 326 -17.26 -1.25 3.09
CA TYR A 326 -18.22 -0.22 2.71
C TYR A 326 -17.69 0.73 1.63
N PHE A 327 -16.38 0.97 1.56
CA PHE A 327 -15.81 1.84 0.53
C PHE A 327 -16.02 1.28 -0.88
N GLY A 328 -15.97 -0.04 -1.06
CA GLY A 328 -16.22 -0.67 -2.35
C GLY A 328 -17.63 -0.39 -2.85
N ASP A 329 -18.63 -0.62 -1.98
CA ASP A 329 -20.03 -0.32 -2.28
C ASP A 329 -20.25 1.18 -2.54
N PHE A 330 -19.61 2.06 -1.78
CA PHE A 330 -19.67 3.50 -1.98
C PHE A 330 -19.09 3.92 -3.34
N LEU A 331 -17.94 3.38 -3.74
CA LEU A 331 -17.32 3.63 -5.05
C LEU A 331 -18.13 3.06 -6.23
N SER A 332 -19.09 2.18 -5.97
CA SER A 332 -20.02 1.67 -6.99
C SER A 332 -21.15 2.67 -7.34
N LEU A 333 -21.42 3.66 -6.49
CA LEU A 333 -22.50 4.61 -6.69
C LEU A 333 -22.25 5.54 -7.89
N PRO A 334 -23.21 5.71 -8.83
CA PRO A 334 -23.00 6.54 -10.02
C PRO A 334 -22.65 7.99 -9.72
N GLU A 335 -23.27 8.59 -8.70
CA GLU A 335 -22.93 9.95 -8.24
C GLU A 335 -21.50 10.07 -7.74
N VAL A 336 -20.98 9.06 -7.03
CA VAL A 336 -19.60 9.02 -6.54
C VAL A 336 -18.66 8.89 -7.72
N ARG A 337 -18.93 7.94 -8.62
CA ARG A 337 -18.12 7.70 -9.83
C ARG A 337 -18.04 8.92 -10.74
N ARG A 338 -19.15 9.65 -10.88
CA ARG A 338 -19.20 10.93 -11.60
C ARG A 338 -18.38 12.00 -10.90
N ALA A 339 -18.50 12.11 -9.58
CA ALA A 339 -17.79 13.11 -8.80
C ALA A 339 -16.27 12.92 -8.85
N ILE A 340 -15.77 11.69 -8.95
CA ILE A 340 -14.33 11.36 -9.01
C ILE A 340 -13.81 11.12 -10.43
N HIS A 341 -14.62 11.37 -11.45
CA HIS A 341 -14.23 11.32 -12.86
C HIS A 341 -13.72 9.95 -13.34
N VAL A 342 -14.31 8.85 -12.83
CA VAL A 342 -13.99 7.47 -13.26
C VAL A 342 -14.99 6.91 -14.28
N GLY A 343 -16.11 7.61 -14.49
CA GLY A 343 -17.15 7.21 -15.42
C GLY A 343 -17.65 5.79 -15.15
N ASN A 344 -17.75 4.95 -16.18
CA ASN A 344 -18.19 3.56 -16.07
C ASN A 344 -17.03 2.53 -16.10
N LEU A 345 -15.78 2.94 -15.88
CA LEU A 345 -14.62 2.05 -15.90
C LEU A 345 -14.63 1.03 -14.74
N THR A 346 -14.11 -0.16 -14.98
CA THR A 346 -14.07 -1.21 -13.96
C THR A 346 -13.26 -0.77 -12.73
N PHE A 347 -13.75 -1.10 -11.53
CA PHE A 347 -12.94 -1.09 -10.32
C PHE A 347 -12.36 -2.50 -10.13
N HIS A 348 -11.11 -2.67 -10.50
CA HIS A 348 -10.38 -3.93 -10.46
C HIS A 348 -9.99 -4.31 -9.04
N ASP A 349 -9.96 -5.61 -8.79
CA ASP A 349 -9.68 -6.20 -7.48
C ASP A 349 -8.19 -6.54 -7.27
N GLY A 350 -7.36 -6.33 -8.29
CA GLY A 350 -5.93 -6.62 -8.25
C GLY A 350 -5.54 -8.04 -8.64
N SER A 351 -6.49 -8.95 -8.94
CA SER A 351 -6.14 -10.35 -9.23
C SER A 351 -5.22 -10.50 -10.45
N GLU A 352 -5.41 -9.65 -11.47
CA GLU A 352 -4.55 -9.65 -12.65
C GLU A 352 -3.16 -9.11 -12.33
N VAL A 353 -3.04 -8.13 -11.43
CA VAL A 353 -1.73 -7.63 -10.97
C VAL A 353 -0.95 -8.74 -10.28
N GLU A 354 -1.58 -9.43 -9.33
CA GLU A 354 -0.95 -10.54 -8.61
C GLU A 354 -0.44 -11.63 -9.56
N LYS A 355 -1.25 -12.01 -10.56
CA LYS A 355 -0.89 -12.97 -11.61
C LYS A 355 0.26 -12.53 -12.51
N HIS A 356 0.54 -11.23 -12.63
CA HIS A 356 1.69 -10.75 -13.42
C HIS A 356 2.91 -10.50 -12.53
N MET A 357 2.71 -10.16 -11.25
CA MET A 357 3.76 -9.83 -10.28
C MET A 357 4.26 -11.02 -9.45
N TRP A 358 3.68 -12.22 -9.57
CA TRP A 358 4.09 -13.40 -8.78
C TRP A 358 5.60 -13.71 -8.85
N ALA A 359 6.24 -13.45 -10.00
CA ALA A 359 7.66 -13.70 -10.19
C ALA A 359 8.53 -12.71 -9.41
N ASP A 360 7.98 -11.55 -9.06
CA ASP A 360 8.65 -10.52 -8.28
C ASP A 360 8.39 -10.62 -6.78
N TRP A 361 7.33 -11.35 -6.39
CA TRP A 361 6.88 -11.47 -5.00
C TRP A 361 8.02 -11.74 -4.00
N PHE A 362 8.93 -12.67 -4.31
CA PHE A 362 10.02 -13.03 -3.41
C PHE A 362 11.37 -12.39 -3.72
N LYS A 363 11.45 -11.48 -4.69
CA LYS A 363 12.68 -10.72 -4.92
C LYS A 363 12.87 -9.68 -3.83
N SER A 364 14.10 -9.52 -3.35
CA SER A 364 14.40 -8.53 -2.31
C SER A 364 14.64 -7.16 -2.93
N VAL A 365 14.03 -6.11 -2.37
CA VAL A 365 14.31 -4.70 -2.71
C VAL A 365 15.31 -4.05 -1.75
N LYS A 366 15.87 -4.83 -0.83
CA LYS A 366 16.86 -4.38 0.16
C LYS A 366 18.01 -3.56 -0.41
N PRO A 367 18.60 -3.86 -1.60
CA PRO A 367 19.66 -3.02 -2.16
C PRO A 367 19.19 -1.59 -2.47
N TRP A 368 17.97 -1.44 -3.01
CA TRP A 368 17.39 -0.13 -3.30
C TRP A 368 17.06 0.64 -2.02
N LEU A 369 16.48 -0.05 -1.03
CA LEU A 369 16.23 0.55 0.28
C LEU A 369 17.53 1.03 0.94
N ALA A 370 18.60 0.22 0.89
CA ALA A 370 19.90 0.60 1.42
C ALA A 370 20.48 1.85 0.74
N GLU A 371 20.33 1.99 -0.59
CA GLU A 371 20.75 3.19 -1.31
C GLU A 371 19.97 4.43 -0.83
N ILE A 372 18.66 4.31 -0.67
CA ILE A 372 17.82 5.41 -0.17
C ILE A 372 18.20 5.80 1.26
N MET A 373 18.39 4.82 2.14
CA MET A 373 18.81 5.08 3.52
C MET A 373 20.20 5.75 3.62
N ASN A 374 21.07 5.57 2.63
CA ASN A 374 22.39 6.22 2.64
C ASN A 374 22.33 7.67 2.15
N ASN A 375 21.36 8.03 1.31
CA ASN A 375 21.29 9.33 0.66
C ASN A 375 20.25 10.30 1.25
N TYR A 376 19.25 9.79 2.00
CA TYR A 376 18.13 10.58 2.52
C TYR A 376 18.07 10.55 4.05
N ARG A 377 19.21 10.69 4.73
CA ARG A 377 19.47 10.24 6.11
C ARG A 377 19.20 11.27 7.22
N ASP A 378 18.72 12.48 6.90
CA ASP A 378 18.46 13.51 7.91
C ASP A 378 17.46 12.98 8.96
N SER A 379 17.74 13.22 10.25
CA SER A 379 17.28 12.48 11.44
C SER A 379 15.75 12.37 11.71
N GLN A 380 14.90 12.64 10.71
CA GLN A 380 13.44 12.61 10.76
C GLN A 380 12.80 12.00 9.49
N SER A 381 13.58 11.34 8.62
CA SER A 381 13.19 11.03 7.22
C SER A 381 12.83 9.56 6.93
N TRP A 382 12.97 8.66 7.91
CA TRP A 382 12.69 7.24 7.72
C TRP A 382 11.93 6.68 8.91
N GLU A 383 10.90 5.91 8.60
CA GLU A 383 10.19 5.11 9.59
C GLU A 383 9.78 3.77 8.96
N LEU A 384 10.29 2.69 9.54
CA LEU A 384 9.79 1.33 9.35
C LEU A 384 8.96 1.04 10.59
N GLN A 385 7.65 1.11 10.45
CA GLN A 385 6.73 0.85 11.55
C GLN A 385 6.15 -0.55 11.41
N SER A 386 6.09 -1.27 12.53
CA SER A 386 5.29 -2.48 12.70
C SER A 386 4.43 -2.32 13.94
N GLY A 387 3.14 -2.63 13.82
CA GLY A 387 2.20 -2.53 14.95
C GLY A 387 2.38 -3.69 15.94
N GLY A 388 2.35 -3.38 17.24
CA GLY A 388 2.40 -4.37 18.32
C GLY A 388 1.40 -4.02 19.42
N CYS A 389 0.61 -4.98 19.87
CA CYS A 389 -0.36 -4.79 20.95
C CYS A 389 0.30 -4.91 22.33
N ASP A 390 0.09 -3.90 23.17
CA ASP A 390 0.53 -3.85 24.56
C ASP A 390 -0.41 -4.70 25.45
N MET A 391 0.12 -5.72 26.13
CA MET A 391 -0.58 -6.49 27.15
C MET A 391 0.00 -6.14 28.53
N THR A 392 -0.43 -5.03 29.11
CA THR A 392 -0.22 -4.76 30.54
C THR A 392 -1.56 -4.53 31.26
N PRO A 393 -1.84 -5.23 32.38
CA PRO A 393 -2.97 -4.89 33.23
C PRO A 393 -2.67 -3.57 33.94
N SER A 394 -3.51 -2.55 33.73
CA SER A 394 -3.45 -1.31 34.49
C SER A 394 -3.78 -1.58 35.96
N SER A 395 -2.75 -1.62 36.82
CA SER A 395 -2.94 -1.40 38.26
C SER A 395 -2.81 0.09 38.56
N GLN A 396 -3.77 0.59 39.32
CA GLN A 396 -3.95 1.98 39.73
C GLN A 396 -2.81 2.46 40.65
N ASP A 397 -2.34 3.70 40.49
CA ASP A 397 -2.55 4.79 41.47
C ASP A 397 -1.97 6.15 40.96
N PRO A 398 -2.66 7.30 41.12
CA PRO A 398 -2.19 8.59 40.63
C PRO A 398 -1.50 9.41 41.74
N LYS A 399 -0.27 9.87 41.50
CA LYS A 399 0.30 11.01 42.23
C LYS A 399 0.96 12.00 41.27
N ASP A 400 0.28 13.13 41.14
CA ASP A 400 0.77 14.42 40.64
C ASP A 400 2.03 14.88 41.41
N PRO A 401 2.97 15.63 40.80
CA PRO A 401 2.82 17.09 40.91
C PRO A 401 3.31 17.94 39.71
N LYS A 402 2.48 18.94 39.36
CA LYS A 402 2.70 20.35 38.94
C LYS A 402 3.95 20.78 38.13
N PRO A 403 3.78 21.69 37.14
CA PRO A 403 4.83 22.10 36.19
C PRO A 403 5.75 23.21 36.72
N LYS A 404 7.04 23.14 36.36
CA LYS A 404 7.99 24.26 36.46
C LYS A 404 8.08 25.00 35.13
N SER A 405 7.93 26.32 35.21
CA SER A 405 8.10 27.31 34.15
C SER A 405 9.57 27.48 33.73
N LEU A 406 9.81 27.65 32.42
CA LEU A 406 10.92 28.35 31.73
C LEU A 406 10.60 28.21 30.22
N GLY A 407 10.70 29.16 29.30
CA GLY A 407 11.10 30.57 29.23
C GLY A 407 10.90 30.95 27.74
N LYS A 408 10.54 32.19 27.44
CA LYS A 408 10.30 32.67 26.06
C LYS A 408 11.61 32.68 25.25
N SER A 409 11.61 32.09 24.05
CA SER A 409 12.49 32.50 22.94
C SER A 409 11.72 32.53 21.62
N SER A 410 12.08 33.49 20.78
CA SER A 410 11.39 33.94 19.58
C SER A 410 11.55 33.03 18.35
N ALA A 411 10.44 32.84 17.64
CA ALA A 411 10.25 32.76 16.19
C ALA A 411 11.33 32.07 15.31
N SER A 412 11.06 30.81 14.98
CA SER A 412 11.06 30.30 13.60
C SER A 412 9.86 29.35 13.45
N SER A 413 9.08 29.49 12.38
CA SER A 413 7.92 28.63 12.13
C SER A 413 8.39 27.19 11.93
N PRO A 414 7.90 26.19 12.70
CA PRO A 414 8.22 24.80 12.41
C PRO A 414 7.50 24.39 11.12
N VAL A 415 8.27 24.00 10.10
CA VAL A 415 7.75 23.23 8.97
C VAL A 415 7.17 21.93 9.54
N PRO A 416 6.00 21.44 9.08
CA PRO A 416 5.45 20.17 9.57
C PRO A 416 6.41 19.03 9.23
N THR A 417 7.23 18.62 10.19
CA THR A 417 7.98 17.37 10.11
C THR A 417 7.01 16.20 10.30
N LEU A 418 7.07 15.22 9.40
CA LEU A 418 6.44 13.91 9.58
C LEU A 418 7.10 13.20 10.78
N PHE A 419 6.43 13.21 11.93
CA PHE A 419 6.66 12.26 13.01
C PHE A 419 5.60 11.18 12.88
N ILE A 420 5.99 9.97 12.52
CA ILE A 420 5.16 8.79 12.76
C ILE A 420 5.69 8.17 14.07
N LEU A 421 4.83 7.50 14.83
CA LEU A 421 5.10 7.05 16.20
C LEU A 421 5.27 5.53 16.22
N GLY A 422 6.50 5.03 16.11
CA GLY A 422 6.84 3.63 16.35
C GLY A 422 6.78 3.25 17.84
N SER A 423 6.11 2.14 18.16
CA SER A 423 6.06 1.57 19.50
C SER A 423 7.32 0.73 19.78
N ILE A 424 8.07 1.07 20.83
CA ILE A 424 9.24 0.30 21.32
C ILE A 424 8.73 -0.77 22.31
N PRO A 425 9.10 -2.06 22.19
CA PRO A 425 8.86 -3.01 23.27
C PRO A 425 9.84 -2.74 24.41
N CYS A 426 9.32 -2.33 25.57
CA CYS A 426 10.08 -2.35 26.81
C CYS A 426 10.19 -3.79 27.34
N GLY A 427 11.41 -4.21 27.66
CA GLY A 427 11.67 -5.36 28.53
C GLY A 427 12.64 -6.39 27.95
N ASP A 428 13.92 -6.04 27.87
CA ASP A 428 15.03 -6.93 28.23
C ASP A 428 16.34 -6.12 28.26
N THR A 429 17.03 -6.14 29.39
CA THR A 429 18.41 -5.64 29.51
C THR A 429 19.34 -6.49 28.64
N VAL A 430 19.56 -6.08 27.40
CA VAL A 430 20.71 -6.52 26.63
C VAL A 430 21.83 -5.52 26.91
N THR A 431 22.84 -5.94 27.69
CA THR A 431 24.12 -5.23 27.75
C THR A 431 24.73 -5.24 26.35
N ALA A 432 24.53 -4.15 25.60
CA ALA A 432 25.22 -3.90 24.34
C ALA A 432 26.60 -3.34 24.66
N THR A 433 27.64 -4.16 24.53
CA THR A 433 29.00 -3.66 24.30
C THR A 433 29.04 -3.06 22.90
N GLU A 434 29.48 -1.82 22.80
CA GLU A 434 29.66 -1.08 21.55
C GLU A 434 30.56 -1.86 20.57
N ASP A 435 30.03 -2.11 19.36
CA ASP A 435 30.83 -2.41 18.18
C ASP A 435 30.26 -1.58 17.01
N PRO A 436 31.03 -0.63 16.44
CA PRO A 436 30.56 0.28 15.39
C PRO A 436 30.57 -0.43 14.04
N GLY A 437 29.59 -1.31 13.81
CA GLY A 437 29.57 -2.08 12.57
C GLY A 437 28.37 -2.99 12.39
N ARG A 438 27.23 -2.39 12.02
CA ARG A 438 26.06 -3.06 11.40
C ARG A 438 25.39 -4.18 12.21
N LYS A 439 24.24 -3.86 12.81
CA LYS A 439 23.13 -4.81 13.01
C LYS A 439 21.82 -4.06 12.77
N PHE A 440 21.04 -4.49 11.78
CA PHE A 440 19.65 -4.07 11.61
C PHE A 440 18.78 -5.28 11.91
N LEU A 441 17.85 -5.13 12.85
CA LEU A 441 16.76 -6.07 13.06
C LEU A 441 15.57 -5.51 12.27
N VAL A 442 15.17 -6.20 11.19
CA VAL A 442 13.90 -5.96 10.51
C VAL A 442 12.87 -6.78 11.27
N THR A 443 12.03 -6.13 12.06
CA THR A 443 10.85 -6.76 12.68
C THR A 443 9.62 -6.14 12.02
N GLU A 444 9.08 -6.87 11.05
CA GLU A 444 7.75 -6.63 10.50
C GLU A 444 6.79 -7.54 11.29
N ILE A 445 5.86 -6.90 12.01
CA ILE A 445 4.75 -7.53 12.72
C ILE A 445 3.52 -7.02 12.00
N LEU A 446 2.66 -7.94 11.57
CA LEU A 446 1.41 -7.66 10.88
C LEU A 446 0.39 -7.07 11.87
N ASP A 447 0.02 -5.79 11.69
CA ASP A 447 -1.08 -5.10 12.35
C ASP A 447 -1.49 -3.80 11.61
N PRO A 448 -2.67 -3.75 10.97
CA PRO A 448 -3.29 -2.50 10.53
C PRO A 448 -4.20 -1.91 11.62
N VAL A 449 -3.85 -1.87 12.91
CA VAL A 449 -4.64 -1.16 13.93
C VAL A 449 -3.75 -0.52 15.01
N GLN A 450 -3.03 0.55 14.65
CA GLN A 450 -2.59 1.56 15.63
C GLN A 450 -3.14 2.97 15.43
N TRP A 451 -3.76 3.30 14.29
CA TRP A 451 -4.26 4.68 14.10
C TRP A 451 -5.54 5.00 14.87
N SER A 452 -6.28 4.00 15.38
CA SER A 452 -7.54 4.22 16.13
C SER A 452 -7.42 4.17 17.66
N THR A 453 -6.22 3.84 18.18
CA THR A 453 -5.98 3.59 19.62
C THR A 453 -5.00 4.57 20.26
N ILE A 454 -4.86 5.79 19.71
CA ILE A 454 -4.59 6.98 20.54
C ILE A 454 -5.91 7.34 21.27
N ARG A 455 -6.40 6.42 22.10
CA ARG A 455 -7.50 6.69 23.04
C ARG A 455 -6.85 6.87 24.41
N ASN A 456 -6.85 8.11 24.86
CA ASN A 456 -6.40 8.58 26.18
C ASN A 456 -4.90 8.49 26.44
N ARG A 457 -4.14 9.49 25.96
CA ARG A 457 -3.17 10.23 26.78
C ARG A 457 -2.78 11.55 26.12
#